data_AF-A0A940UN08-F1
#
_entry.id   AF-A0A940UN08-F1
#
_cell.length_a   1.000
_cell.length_b   1.000
_cell.length_c   1.000
_cell.angle_alpha   90.00
_cell.angle_beta   90.00
_cell.angle_gamma   90.00
#
_symmetry.space_group_name_H-M   'P 1'
#
loop_
_entity.id
_entity.type
_entity.pdbx_description
1 polymer ?
#
loop_
_entity_poly.entity_id
_entity_poly.type
_entity_poly.pdbx_seq_one_letter_code
_entity_poly.pdbx_strand_id
1 'polypeptide(L)'
;TPKEEGLFIVLVTFKGDDYQAVVRAIDEQIKKMYTGPVDKWELEKAKNLVRASHIYASETVQGRAREIGSYQTITDDARFSDKYVKQVDSVSVPIIKQALKQYMVDKERNIALLAPKAKQNPHTFQLKNGLTCVLNRNAASPSFAFMIGFVGGLKEERESQNGSFNLLSKMLLRGTSDKDAQAIARQIDTLAGSIDPVSGKNVFGLSGKFLSKDLKQSLSLLNELLSDSTIPRRELTKVKEDVLSEIRQKEDDAVSSTFKAMNRALYEGHPYGRDALGNATDVARLTHKEIAALYKDCVSPKGAVLALSGDIDLKETERLVRSIFGAWKGKARSLRKLPHVATKKEKTIRREMLQTHMIFAFSGPGLIEEDRYAAEVMDSVLSGMGGRIHKRLREERPYAYALTFFNQMAYETGALGIYIGTEQKHVRDIEDVVGKEIGEIRKEGFSEEEVTNAKRYLVGTHRIRMQSNSAIASSMCLDTMYGLKPDFFKRWPERIEKVTRDEVNAAAKKYLLPEKMVEITVGPGDKK
;
A
#
# COMPACT_ATOMS: atom_id res chain seq x y z
N THR A 1 23.87 35.24 -19.49
CA THR A 1 23.10 35.27 -18.23
C THR A 1 21.63 35.34 -18.59
N PRO A 2 20.73 34.69 -17.83
CA PRO A 2 19.29 34.78 -18.09
C PRO A 2 18.81 36.23 -18.21
N LYS A 3 17.84 36.47 -19.09
CA LYS A 3 17.28 37.81 -19.36
C LYS A 3 16.39 38.35 -18.24
N GLU A 4 15.82 37.46 -17.44
CA GLU A 4 14.85 37.79 -16.39
C GLU A 4 15.39 37.49 -15.00
N GLU A 5 14.76 38.09 -13.99
CA GLU A 5 15.09 37.84 -12.59
C GLU A 5 14.80 36.38 -12.22
N GLY A 6 15.74 35.77 -11.51
CA GLY A 6 15.62 34.41 -10.98
C GLY A 6 15.18 34.39 -9.52
N LEU A 7 14.78 33.22 -9.04
CA LEU A 7 14.45 32.99 -7.64
C LEU A 7 15.47 32.05 -6.99
N PHE A 8 16.00 32.44 -5.84
CA PHE A 8 16.78 31.54 -4.98
C PHE A 8 15.88 31.06 -3.83
N ILE A 9 15.70 29.75 -3.69
CA ILE A 9 14.83 29.16 -2.66
C ILE A 9 15.67 28.29 -1.72
N VAL A 10 15.54 28.53 -0.42
CA VAL A 10 16.00 27.60 0.62
C VAL A 10 14.76 26.87 1.15
N LEU A 11 14.63 25.58 0.83
CA LEU A 11 13.54 24.72 1.30
C LEU A 11 14.00 23.91 2.52
N VAL A 12 13.26 24.00 3.62
CA VAL A 12 13.54 23.24 4.84
C VAL A 12 12.27 22.56 5.33
N THR A 13 12.40 21.29 5.74
CA THR A 13 11.38 20.55 6.49
C THR A 13 11.90 20.33 7.91
N PHE A 14 11.13 20.71 8.93
CA PHE A 14 11.53 20.61 10.32
C PHE A 14 10.39 20.07 11.20
N LYS A 15 10.72 19.65 12.42
CA LYS A 15 9.76 19.15 13.42
C LYS A 15 9.59 20.18 14.52
N GLY A 16 8.34 20.48 14.89
CA GLY A 16 8.00 21.50 15.89
C GLY A 16 7.45 22.78 15.25
N ASP A 17 7.11 23.76 16.10
CA ASP A 17 6.36 24.94 15.67
C ASP A 17 7.22 26.23 15.61
N ASP A 18 8.48 26.14 16.04
CA ASP A 18 9.43 27.27 16.04
C ASP A 18 10.17 27.40 14.70
N TYR A 19 9.45 27.86 13.68
CA TYR A 19 10.05 28.19 12.38
C TYR A 19 11.09 29.31 12.49
N GLN A 20 11.01 30.17 13.52
CA GLN A 20 11.95 31.28 13.69
C GLN A 20 13.34 30.78 14.07
N ALA A 21 13.45 29.75 14.90
CA ALA A 21 14.73 29.09 15.19
C ALA A 21 15.36 28.52 13.92
N VAL A 22 14.55 27.92 13.04
CA VAL A 22 15.01 27.38 11.76
C VAL A 22 15.50 28.48 10.83
N VAL A 23 14.74 29.59 10.73
CA VAL A 23 15.15 30.77 9.96
C VAL A 23 16.47 31.35 10.48
N ARG A 24 16.62 31.49 11.80
CA ARG A 24 17.90 31.94 12.42
C ARG A 24 19.06 31.01 12.09
N ALA A 25 18.85 29.69 12.15
CA ALA A 25 19.89 28.73 11.80
C ALA A 25 20.30 28.83 10.32
N ILE A 26 19.34 29.07 9.41
CA ILE A 26 19.62 29.32 7.98
C ILE A 26 20.44 30.60 7.82
N ASP A 27 20.07 31.68 8.52
CA ASP A 27 20.80 32.95 8.49
C ASP A 27 22.23 32.80 8.97
N GLU A 28 22.43 32.09 10.07
CA GLU A 28 23.75 31.78 10.61
C GLU A 28 24.59 31.00 9.61
N GLN A 29 24.02 30.03 8.90
CA GLN A 29 24.74 29.28 7.87
C GLN A 29 25.08 30.14 6.64
N ILE A 30 24.14 30.95 6.14
CA ILE A 30 24.41 31.87 5.01
C ILE A 30 25.52 32.85 5.40
N LYS A 31 25.45 33.42 6.61
CA LYS A 31 26.48 34.33 7.13
C LYS A 31 27.81 33.62 7.28
N LYS A 32 27.83 32.40 7.82
CA LYS A 32 29.04 31.58 7.95
C LYS A 32 29.67 31.27 6.60
N MET A 33 28.88 30.96 5.57
CA MET A 33 29.41 30.76 4.20
C MET A 33 29.99 32.06 3.62
N TYR A 34 29.40 33.21 3.92
CA TYR A 34 29.90 34.50 3.47
C TYR A 34 31.20 34.92 4.17
N THR A 35 31.24 34.86 5.51
CA THR A 35 32.36 35.37 6.31
C THR A 35 33.43 34.33 6.57
N GLY A 36 33.09 33.05 6.60
CA GLY A 36 33.99 31.94 6.93
C GLY A 36 34.86 31.44 5.77
N PRO A 37 35.80 30.54 6.06
CA PRO A 37 36.54 29.82 5.04
C PRO A 37 35.60 28.85 4.30
N VAL A 38 35.81 28.70 2.99
CA VAL A 38 35.16 27.66 2.16
C VAL A 38 36.24 26.67 1.80
N ASP A 39 36.03 25.39 2.14
CA ASP A 39 37.03 24.37 1.87
C ASP A 39 37.16 24.13 0.36
N LYS A 40 38.40 23.96 -0.11
CA LYS A 40 38.68 23.72 -1.53
C LYS A 40 37.95 22.47 -2.05
N TRP A 41 37.87 21.42 -1.24
CA TRP A 41 37.22 20.18 -1.64
C TRP A 41 35.70 20.32 -1.80
N GLU A 42 35.05 21.19 -1.00
CA GLU A 42 33.61 21.47 -1.13
C GLU A 42 33.30 22.21 -2.42
N LEU A 43 34.12 23.19 -2.78
CA LEU A 43 34.00 23.91 -4.05
C LEU A 43 34.19 22.97 -5.25
N GLU A 44 35.23 22.14 -5.22
CA GLU A 44 35.48 21.17 -6.29
C GLU A 44 34.37 20.13 -6.40
N LYS A 45 33.86 19.64 -5.27
CA LYS A 45 32.69 18.75 -5.24
C LYS A 45 31.47 19.42 -5.87
N ALA A 46 31.18 20.67 -5.51
CA ALA A 46 30.03 21.40 -6.04
C ALA A 46 30.14 21.60 -7.57
N LYS A 47 31.32 22.00 -8.07
CA LYS A 47 31.59 22.12 -9.51
C LYS A 47 31.39 20.80 -10.24
N ASN A 48 31.92 19.70 -9.70
CA ASN A 48 31.79 18.38 -10.28
C ASN A 48 30.32 17.92 -10.34
N LEU A 49 29.52 18.19 -9.31
CA LEU A 49 28.08 17.88 -9.32
C LEU A 49 27.33 18.66 -10.39
N VAL A 50 27.57 19.97 -10.52
CA VAL A 50 26.93 20.80 -11.56
C VAL A 50 27.34 20.33 -12.95
N ARG A 51 28.62 20.03 -13.16
CA ARG A 51 29.14 19.52 -14.43
C ARG A 51 28.51 18.17 -14.79
N ALA A 52 28.52 17.22 -13.86
CA ALA A 52 27.94 15.89 -14.08
C ALA A 52 26.44 15.99 -14.39
N SER A 53 25.69 16.78 -13.62
CA SER A 53 24.26 17.00 -13.85
C SER A 53 23.97 17.56 -15.24
N HIS A 54 24.80 18.49 -15.72
CA HIS A 54 24.65 19.06 -17.07
C HIS A 54 24.96 18.03 -18.16
N ILE A 55 26.03 17.25 -18.01
CA ILE A 55 26.40 16.20 -18.97
C ILE A 55 25.30 15.13 -19.04
N TYR A 56 24.86 14.62 -17.89
CA TYR A 56 23.82 13.58 -17.81
C TYR A 56 22.47 14.06 -18.39
N ALA A 57 22.12 15.33 -18.17
CA ALA A 57 20.93 15.92 -18.75
C ALA A 57 20.94 15.94 -20.29
N SER A 58 22.13 15.90 -20.91
CA SER A 58 22.34 15.99 -22.36
C SER A 58 22.79 14.67 -23.01
N GLU A 59 22.68 13.53 -22.31
CA GLU A 59 22.95 12.20 -22.87
C GLU A 59 21.90 11.75 -23.89
N THR A 60 20.66 12.22 -23.75
CA THR A 60 19.54 11.85 -24.63
C THR A 60 19.29 12.94 -25.67
N VAL A 61 18.76 12.54 -26.85
CA VAL A 61 18.32 13.48 -27.90
C VAL A 61 17.26 14.46 -27.36
N GLN A 62 16.33 13.97 -26.54
CA GLN A 62 15.32 14.80 -25.87
C GLN A 62 15.95 15.80 -24.89
N GLY A 63 16.94 15.36 -24.12
CA GLY A 63 17.69 16.21 -23.18
C GLY A 63 18.40 17.37 -23.89
N ARG A 64 19.12 17.06 -24.97
CA ARG A 64 19.77 18.07 -25.83
C ARG A 64 18.77 19.05 -26.45
N ALA A 65 17.65 18.54 -26.98
CA ALA A 65 16.62 19.39 -27.56
C ALA A 65 15.98 20.33 -26.50
N ARG A 66 15.72 19.82 -25.30
CA ARG A 66 15.21 20.63 -24.17
C ARG A 66 16.22 21.70 -23.77
N GLU A 67 17.50 21.35 -23.73
CA GLU A 67 18.56 22.28 -23.34
C GLU A 67 18.70 23.43 -24.35
N ILE A 68 18.77 23.11 -25.64
CA ILE A 68 18.80 24.11 -26.74
C ILE A 68 17.58 25.04 -26.65
N GLY A 69 16.38 24.47 -26.51
CA GLY A 69 15.14 25.25 -26.40
C GLY A 69 15.11 26.13 -25.14
N SER A 70 15.57 25.59 -24.01
CA SER A 70 15.62 26.34 -22.75
C SER A 70 16.59 27.52 -22.88
N TYR A 71 17.85 27.30 -23.29
CA TYR A 71 18.82 28.38 -23.41
C TYR A 71 18.48 29.40 -24.50
N GLN A 72 17.91 28.98 -25.63
CA GLN A 72 17.38 29.96 -26.58
C GLN A 72 16.31 30.85 -25.95
N THR A 73 15.45 30.28 -25.11
CA THR A 73 14.40 31.03 -24.42
C THR A 73 14.96 31.96 -23.34
N ILE A 74 15.83 31.45 -22.46
CA ILE A 74 16.27 32.19 -21.26
C ILE A 74 17.49 33.08 -21.50
N THR A 75 18.38 32.70 -22.42
CA THR A 75 19.63 33.43 -22.71
C THR A 75 19.73 33.98 -24.13
N ASP A 76 18.78 33.65 -25.03
CA ASP A 76 18.83 34.03 -26.45
C ASP A 76 20.09 33.51 -27.18
N ASP A 77 20.61 32.39 -26.67
CA ASP A 77 21.79 31.71 -27.21
C ASP A 77 21.54 30.20 -27.12
N ALA A 78 21.06 29.60 -28.19
CA ALA A 78 20.90 28.16 -28.34
C ALA A 78 22.19 27.35 -28.08
N ARG A 79 23.36 27.99 -28.18
CA ARG A 79 24.69 27.39 -27.94
C ARG A 79 25.29 27.78 -26.60
N PHE A 80 24.49 28.33 -25.68
CA PHE A 80 24.97 28.70 -24.35
C PHE A 80 25.61 27.51 -23.60
N SER A 81 25.11 26.29 -23.87
CA SER A 81 25.64 25.01 -23.35
C SER A 81 27.17 24.87 -23.58
N ASP A 82 27.68 25.27 -24.76
CA ASP A 82 29.09 25.15 -25.14
C ASP A 82 30.04 25.95 -24.22
N LYS A 83 29.51 26.99 -23.57
CA LYS A 83 30.24 27.90 -22.67
C LYS A 83 29.92 27.62 -21.21
N TYR A 84 28.78 27.03 -20.91
CA TYR A 84 28.26 26.87 -19.55
C TYR A 84 29.22 26.08 -18.66
N VAL A 85 29.70 24.91 -19.09
CA VAL A 85 30.64 24.10 -18.29
C VAL A 85 31.94 24.86 -18.01
N LYS A 86 32.47 25.56 -19.02
CA LYS A 86 33.70 26.37 -18.85
C LYS A 86 33.49 27.53 -17.87
N GLN A 87 32.31 28.11 -17.83
CA GLN A 87 31.94 29.16 -16.87
C GLN A 87 31.77 28.61 -15.44
N VAL A 88 31.25 27.39 -15.29
CA VAL A 88 31.19 26.71 -13.98
C VAL A 88 32.61 26.46 -13.45
N ASP A 89 33.54 26.07 -14.32
CA ASP A 89 34.92 25.79 -13.95
C ASP A 89 35.67 27.02 -13.45
N SER A 90 35.36 28.20 -14.00
CA SER A 90 35.96 29.47 -13.60
C SER A 90 35.39 30.04 -12.31
N VAL A 91 34.33 29.45 -11.74
CA VAL A 91 33.76 29.90 -10.45
C VAL A 91 34.81 29.75 -9.35
N SER A 92 34.98 30.81 -8.55
CA SER A 92 35.92 30.85 -7.44
C SER A 92 35.20 31.26 -6.15
N VAL A 93 35.85 31.02 -5.00
CA VAL A 93 35.29 31.44 -3.70
C VAL A 93 34.92 32.93 -3.67
N PRO A 94 35.75 33.86 -4.18
CA PRO A 94 35.35 35.28 -4.27
C PRO A 94 34.05 35.52 -5.07
N ILE A 95 33.86 34.83 -6.19
CA ILE A 95 32.65 34.95 -7.03
C ILE A 95 31.42 34.46 -6.25
N ILE A 96 31.54 33.34 -5.53
CA ILE A 96 30.47 32.81 -4.69
C ILE A 96 30.13 33.80 -3.57
N LYS A 97 31.14 34.37 -2.90
CA LYS A 97 30.92 35.37 -1.85
C LYS A 97 30.27 36.65 -2.38
N GLN A 98 30.62 37.06 -3.60
CA GLN A 98 29.97 38.18 -4.29
C GLN A 98 28.50 37.87 -4.57
N ALA A 99 28.18 36.67 -5.07
CA ALA A 99 26.81 36.24 -5.30
C ALA A 99 25.99 36.17 -3.99
N LEU A 100 26.57 35.62 -2.92
CA LEU A 100 25.95 35.60 -1.59
C LEU A 100 25.64 37.02 -1.11
N LYS A 101 26.59 37.95 -1.23
CA LYS A 101 26.37 39.37 -0.86
C LYS A 101 25.28 40.02 -1.70
N GLN A 102 25.25 39.72 -2.99
CA GLN A 102 24.31 40.35 -3.91
C GLN A 102 22.88 39.86 -3.71
N TYR A 103 22.67 38.58 -3.39
CA TYR A 103 21.35 37.96 -3.45
C TYR A 103 20.83 37.39 -2.12
N MET A 104 21.68 37.15 -1.11
CA MET A 104 21.28 36.42 0.09
C MET A 104 21.62 37.11 1.41
N VAL A 105 22.78 37.74 1.52
CA VAL A 105 23.25 38.38 2.76
C VAL A 105 22.61 39.74 2.90
N ASP A 106 21.95 39.97 4.04
CA ASP A 106 21.26 41.22 4.39
C ASP A 106 20.24 41.69 3.33
N LYS A 107 19.62 40.73 2.63
CA LYS A 107 18.57 40.98 1.62
C LYS A 107 17.19 40.69 2.15
N GLU A 108 16.22 41.45 1.67
CA GLU A 108 14.80 41.16 1.89
C GLU A 108 14.42 39.82 1.26
N ARG A 109 13.53 39.08 1.92
CA ARG A 109 13.10 37.76 1.49
C ARG A 109 11.65 37.51 1.88
N ASN A 110 11.01 36.65 1.10
CA ASN A 110 9.70 36.12 1.42
C ASN A 110 9.85 34.77 2.12
N ILE A 111 9.16 34.61 3.25
CA ILE A 111 9.10 33.33 3.98
C ILE A 111 7.70 32.76 3.80
N ALA A 112 7.60 31.64 3.08
CA ALA A 112 6.38 30.87 2.98
C ALA A 112 6.43 29.71 3.99
N LEU A 113 5.53 29.73 4.98
CA LEU A 113 5.38 28.65 5.95
C LEU A 113 4.16 27.80 5.63
N LEU A 114 4.37 26.51 5.38
CA LEU A 114 3.29 25.53 5.28
C LEU A 114 3.14 24.80 6.61
N ALA A 115 2.30 25.33 7.49
CA ALA A 115 2.02 24.72 8.79
C ALA A 115 0.96 23.59 8.66
N PRO A 116 1.14 22.44 9.33
CA PRO A 116 0.12 21.41 9.36
C PRO A 116 -1.12 21.91 10.11
N LYS A 117 -2.32 21.75 9.53
CA LYS A 117 -3.58 21.95 10.26
C LYS A 117 -3.65 20.96 11.42
N ALA A 118 -4.24 21.38 12.55
CA ALA A 118 -4.45 20.53 13.71
C ALA A 118 -5.01 19.16 13.30
N LYS A 119 -4.45 18.08 13.88
CA LYS A 119 -4.90 16.70 13.64
C LYS A 119 -6.38 16.58 14.01
N GLN A 120 -7.28 16.70 13.03
CA GLN A 120 -8.69 16.37 13.24
C GLN A 120 -8.83 14.85 13.22
N ASN A 121 -9.36 14.27 14.29
CA ASN A 121 -9.71 12.85 14.28
C ASN A 121 -10.96 12.63 13.42
N PRO A 122 -11.14 11.43 12.83
CA PRO A 122 -12.36 11.10 12.12
C PRO A 122 -13.59 11.25 13.05
N HIS A 123 -14.65 11.84 12.52
CA HIS A 123 -15.94 11.93 13.18
C HIS A 123 -16.67 10.60 13.07
N THR A 124 -16.99 9.98 14.21
CA THR A 124 -17.60 8.64 14.28
C THR A 124 -18.96 8.70 14.93
N PHE A 125 -19.94 8.04 14.33
CA PHE A 125 -21.30 7.93 14.88
C PHE A 125 -21.94 6.61 14.47
N GLN A 126 -23.00 6.21 15.19
CA GLN A 126 -23.79 5.02 14.85
C GLN A 126 -25.24 5.42 14.53
N LEU A 127 -25.84 4.76 13.54
CA LEU A 127 -27.27 4.86 13.25
C LEU A 127 -28.06 3.93 14.18
N LYS A 128 -29.36 4.22 14.36
CA LYS A 128 -30.27 3.39 15.17
C LYS A 128 -30.37 1.93 14.67
N ASN A 129 -30.13 1.70 13.37
CA ASN A 129 -30.13 0.36 12.77
C ASN A 129 -28.80 -0.40 12.94
N GLY A 130 -27.80 0.21 13.60
CA GLY A 130 -26.52 -0.42 13.92
C GLY A 130 -25.39 -0.18 12.92
N LEU A 131 -25.63 0.56 11.82
CA LEU A 131 -24.57 0.97 10.89
C LEU A 131 -23.61 1.93 11.59
N THR A 132 -22.33 1.57 11.63
CA THR A 132 -21.26 2.45 12.12
C THR A 132 -20.72 3.29 10.98
N CYS A 133 -20.59 4.60 11.19
CA CYS A 133 -20.13 5.54 10.18
C CYS A 133 -18.89 6.28 10.67
N VAL A 134 -17.88 6.41 9.80
CA VAL A 134 -16.62 7.10 10.08
C VAL A 134 -16.35 8.12 8.98
N LEU A 135 -16.27 9.40 9.33
CA LEU A 135 -16.07 10.49 8.39
C LEU A 135 -14.73 11.19 8.64
N ASN A 136 -13.91 11.35 7.60
CA ASN A 136 -12.68 12.13 7.66
C ASN A 136 -12.72 13.25 6.62
N ARG A 137 -12.58 14.49 7.08
CA ARG A 137 -12.45 15.64 6.18
C ARG A 137 -11.02 15.73 5.65
N ASN A 138 -10.88 15.70 4.34
CA ASN A 138 -9.63 15.93 3.62
C ASN A 138 -9.90 16.71 2.34
N ALA A 139 -9.74 18.03 2.42
CA ALA A 139 -10.02 18.97 1.33
C ALA A 139 -8.87 19.13 0.32
N ALA A 140 -7.97 18.14 0.20
CA ALA A 140 -6.86 18.19 -0.74
C ALA A 140 -7.29 18.13 -2.22
N SER A 141 -8.48 17.59 -2.49
CA SER A 141 -9.11 17.57 -3.82
C SER A 141 -10.64 17.61 -3.68
N PRO A 142 -11.39 18.16 -4.66
CA PRO A 142 -12.86 18.25 -4.63
C PRO A 142 -13.54 16.90 -4.92
N SER A 143 -13.15 15.88 -4.17
CA SER A 143 -13.61 14.50 -4.30
C SER A 143 -13.68 13.83 -2.94
N PHE A 144 -14.47 12.77 -2.86
CA PHE A 144 -14.48 11.88 -1.71
C PHE A 144 -14.40 10.43 -2.16
N ALA A 145 -13.92 9.57 -1.27
CA ALA A 145 -13.95 8.14 -1.41
C ALA A 145 -14.69 7.51 -0.25
N PHE A 146 -15.28 6.34 -0.48
CA PHE A 146 -15.91 5.54 0.55
C PHE A 146 -15.44 4.09 0.50
N MET A 147 -15.58 3.42 1.62
CA MET A 147 -15.64 1.97 1.70
C MET A 147 -16.79 1.59 2.63
N ILE A 148 -17.63 0.65 2.20
CA ILE A 148 -18.55 -0.06 3.07
C ILE A 148 -18.13 -1.51 3.20
N GLY A 149 -17.91 -1.95 4.44
CA GLY A 149 -17.45 -3.29 4.76
C GLY A 149 -18.44 -4.06 5.61
N PHE A 150 -18.59 -5.34 5.31
CA PHE A 150 -19.41 -6.32 6.00
C PHE A 150 -18.58 -7.50 6.46
N VAL A 151 -18.97 -8.10 7.58
CA VAL A 151 -18.37 -9.37 8.06
C VAL A 151 -18.68 -10.49 7.05
N GLY A 152 -17.65 -11.05 6.44
CA GLY A 152 -17.77 -12.04 5.38
C GLY A 152 -16.41 -12.53 4.88
N GLY A 153 -16.30 -12.76 3.57
CA GLY A 153 -15.05 -13.24 2.96
C GLY A 153 -14.73 -14.70 3.31
N LEU A 154 -13.49 -15.12 3.04
CA LEU A 154 -13.06 -16.53 3.14
C LEU A 154 -13.43 -17.22 4.44
N LYS A 155 -13.34 -16.53 5.57
CA LYS A 155 -13.62 -17.10 6.89
C LYS A 155 -15.08 -17.52 7.07
N GLU A 156 -15.98 -16.86 6.37
CA GLU A 156 -17.43 -17.08 6.45
C GLU A 156 -17.93 -18.01 5.34
N GLU A 157 -17.06 -18.44 4.41
CA GLU A 157 -17.43 -19.39 3.37
C GLU A 157 -17.52 -20.81 3.94
N ARG A 158 -18.65 -21.47 3.70
CA ARG A 158 -18.81 -22.88 4.06
C ARG A 158 -17.96 -23.77 3.15
N GLU A 159 -17.82 -25.04 3.54
CA GLU A 159 -17.30 -26.05 2.63
C GLU A 159 -18.12 -26.05 1.33
N SER A 160 -17.46 -26.21 0.19
CA SER A 160 -18.12 -26.20 -1.11
C SER A 160 -18.83 -24.88 -1.43
N GLN A 161 -18.41 -23.75 -0.87
CA GLN A 161 -18.92 -22.41 -1.22
C GLN A 161 -17.81 -21.39 -1.46
N ASN A 162 -16.62 -21.85 -1.84
CA ASN A 162 -15.48 -20.96 -2.01
C ASN A 162 -15.65 -20.05 -3.25
N GLY A 163 -15.48 -18.74 -3.04
CA GLY A 163 -15.75 -17.69 -4.02
C GLY A 163 -17.14 -17.06 -3.88
N SER A 164 -17.96 -17.49 -2.93
CA SER A 164 -19.33 -17.00 -2.75
C SER A 164 -19.41 -15.52 -2.37
N PHE A 165 -18.49 -15.01 -1.54
CA PHE A 165 -18.44 -13.58 -1.21
C PHE A 165 -17.87 -12.72 -2.35
N ASN A 166 -16.95 -13.26 -3.14
CA ASN A 166 -16.47 -12.62 -4.36
C ASN A 166 -17.62 -12.45 -5.37
N LEU A 167 -18.34 -13.53 -5.68
CA LEU A 167 -19.53 -13.47 -6.52
C LEU A 167 -20.57 -12.51 -5.96
N LEU A 168 -20.88 -12.57 -4.66
CA LEU A 168 -21.85 -11.68 -4.04
C LEU A 168 -21.48 -10.20 -4.22
N SER A 169 -20.24 -9.82 -3.91
CA SER A 169 -19.76 -8.44 -4.04
C SER A 169 -19.89 -7.90 -5.47
N LYS A 170 -19.55 -8.70 -6.48
CA LYS A 170 -19.74 -8.37 -7.90
C LYS A 170 -21.24 -8.28 -8.27
N MET A 171 -22.06 -9.19 -7.75
CA MET A 171 -23.51 -9.21 -7.99
C MET A 171 -24.25 -8.00 -7.42
N LEU A 172 -23.74 -7.35 -6.37
CA LEU A 172 -24.31 -6.10 -5.84
C LEU A 172 -24.38 -5.00 -6.91
N LEU A 173 -23.49 -5.04 -7.91
CA LEU A 173 -23.41 -4.07 -9.01
C LEU A 173 -24.18 -4.51 -10.26
N ARG A 174 -25.01 -5.55 -10.17
CA ARG A 174 -25.65 -6.17 -11.36
C ARG A 174 -27.15 -5.91 -11.48
N GLY A 175 -27.80 -5.40 -10.44
CA GLY A 175 -29.19 -4.98 -10.57
C GLY A 175 -29.87 -4.66 -9.24
N THR A 176 -30.82 -3.73 -9.32
CA THR A 176 -31.76 -3.33 -8.27
C THR A 176 -33.19 -3.59 -8.76
N SER A 177 -34.22 -3.19 -8.01
CA SER A 177 -35.60 -3.30 -8.51
C SER A 177 -35.85 -2.36 -9.70
N ASP A 178 -35.15 -1.21 -9.74
CA ASP A 178 -35.36 -0.17 -10.74
C ASP A 178 -34.28 -0.11 -11.84
N LYS A 179 -33.12 -0.75 -11.64
CA LYS A 179 -31.96 -0.63 -12.55
C LYS A 179 -31.35 -1.98 -12.89
N ASP A 180 -31.06 -2.17 -14.17
CA ASP A 180 -30.18 -3.25 -14.63
C ASP A 180 -28.69 -2.86 -14.51
N ALA A 181 -27.80 -3.82 -14.78
CA ALA A 181 -26.35 -3.61 -14.71
C ALA A 181 -25.87 -2.44 -15.59
N GLN A 182 -26.46 -2.24 -16.77
CA GLN A 182 -26.05 -1.17 -17.69
C GLN A 182 -26.51 0.20 -17.20
N ALA A 183 -27.72 0.31 -16.64
CA ALA A 183 -28.21 1.52 -16.01
C ALA A 183 -27.37 1.91 -14.79
N ILE A 184 -26.98 0.93 -13.95
CA ILE A 184 -26.06 1.16 -12.83
C ILE A 184 -24.72 1.70 -13.33
N ALA A 185 -24.11 1.04 -14.31
CA ALA A 185 -22.81 1.48 -14.87
C ALA A 185 -22.89 2.89 -15.47
N ARG A 186 -23.92 3.17 -16.29
CA ARG A 186 -24.15 4.50 -16.86
C ARG A 186 -24.33 5.57 -15.79
N GLN A 187 -25.01 5.27 -14.68
CA GLN A 187 -25.17 6.21 -13.59
C GLN A 187 -23.83 6.51 -12.90
N ILE A 188 -23.00 5.49 -12.67
CA ILE A 188 -21.65 5.68 -12.11
C ILE A 188 -20.80 6.55 -13.05
N ASP A 189 -20.82 6.27 -14.36
CA ASP A 189 -20.09 7.05 -15.38
C ASP A 189 -20.58 8.50 -15.46
N THR A 190 -21.90 8.71 -15.39
CA THR A 190 -22.51 10.06 -15.39
C THR A 190 -22.05 10.90 -14.20
N LEU A 191 -21.80 10.25 -13.06
CA LEU A 191 -21.26 10.89 -11.85
C LEU A 191 -19.73 10.98 -11.86
N ALA A 192 -19.07 10.58 -12.96
CA ALA A 192 -17.62 10.53 -13.12
C ALA A 192 -16.90 9.83 -11.94
N GLY A 193 -17.49 8.75 -11.45
CA GLY A 193 -16.98 8.01 -10.30
C GLY A 193 -16.65 6.56 -10.60
N SER A 194 -16.29 5.81 -9.55
CA SER A 194 -16.13 4.36 -9.60
C SER A 194 -16.76 3.71 -8.37
N ILE A 195 -17.25 2.47 -8.56
CA ILE A 195 -17.61 1.57 -7.46
C ILE A 195 -17.05 0.19 -7.78
N ASP A 196 -16.22 -0.31 -6.89
CA ASP A 196 -15.47 -1.54 -7.04
C ASP A 196 -15.84 -2.55 -5.93
N PRO A 197 -16.05 -3.82 -6.27
CA PRO A 197 -16.31 -4.87 -5.31
C PRO A 197 -15.07 -5.13 -4.45
N VAL A 198 -15.29 -5.39 -3.16
CA VAL A 198 -14.25 -5.79 -2.21
C VAL A 198 -14.59 -7.17 -1.67
N SER A 199 -13.64 -8.09 -1.72
CA SER A 199 -13.73 -9.40 -1.08
C SER A 199 -12.35 -9.84 -0.60
N GLY A 200 -12.25 -10.28 0.65
CA GLY A 200 -10.99 -10.68 1.25
C GLY A 200 -11.14 -11.82 2.26
N LYS A 201 -10.20 -11.89 3.21
CA LYS A 201 -10.16 -12.97 4.21
C LYS A 201 -11.30 -12.90 5.24
N ASN A 202 -11.74 -11.70 5.61
CA ASN A 202 -12.66 -11.44 6.73
C ASN A 202 -13.79 -10.44 6.42
N VAL A 203 -13.64 -9.72 5.31
CA VAL A 203 -14.49 -8.60 4.94
C VAL A 203 -14.80 -8.70 3.46
N PHE A 204 -16.03 -8.32 3.11
CA PHE A 204 -16.45 -8.03 1.74
C PHE A 204 -17.28 -6.76 1.72
N GLY A 205 -17.53 -6.19 0.55
CA GLY A 205 -18.37 -5.01 0.40
C GLY A 205 -18.09 -4.25 -0.88
N LEU A 206 -18.20 -2.94 -0.83
CA LEU A 206 -17.99 -2.03 -1.95
C LEU A 206 -17.07 -0.88 -1.54
N SER A 207 -16.23 -0.42 -2.45
CA SER A 207 -15.47 0.81 -2.31
C SER A 207 -15.70 1.69 -3.52
N GLY A 208 -15.49 3.00 -3.42
CA GLY A 208 -15.72 3.88 -4.55
C GLY A 208 -15.18 5.28 -4.34
N LYS A 209 -15.18 6.07 -5.41
CA LYS A 209 -14.73 7.46 -5.41
C LYS A 209 -15.59 8.30 -6.36
N PHE A 210 -15.95 9.50 -5.91
CA PHE A 210 -16.81 10.44 -6.64
C PHE A 210 -16.37 11.89 -6.39
N LEU A 211 -16.89 12.83 -7.17
CA LEU A 211 -16.74 14.27 -6.92
C LEU A 211 -17.59 14.70 -5.72
N SER A 212 -17.11 15.66 -4.93
CA SER A 212 -17.81 16.09 -3.70
C SER A 212 -19.20 16.65 -3.95
N LYS A 213 -19.41 17.31 -5.09
CA LYS A 213 -20.72 17.85 -5.50
C LYS A 213 -21.80 16.76 -5.67
N ASP A 214 -21.38 15.51 -5.91
CA ASP A 214 -22.25 14.38 -6.22
C ASP A 214 -22.51 13.47 -5.00
N LEU A 215 -22.07 13.90 -3.80
CA LEU A 215 -22.14 13.11 -2.56
C LEU A 215 -23.52 12.50 -2.31
N LYS A 216 -24.59 13.28 -2.46
CA LYS A 216 -25.97 12.81 -2.22
C LYS A 216 -26.38 11.74 -3.21
N GLN A 217 -26.11 11.95 -4.50
CA GLN A 217 -26.44 11.02 -5.58
C GLN A 217 -25.68 9.71 -5.42
N SER A 218 -24.37 9.78 -5.15
CA SER A 218 -23.52 8.61 -4.93
C SER A 218 -23.94 7.80 -3.70
N LEU A 219 -24.28 8.45 -2.57
CA LEU A 219 -24.75 7.74 -1.38
C LEU A 219 -26.14 7.13 -1.58
N SER A 220 -27.00 7.79 -2.36
CA SER A 220 -28.33 7.24 -2.70
C SER A 220 -28.18 5.98 -3.57
N LEU A 221 -27.31 6.02 -4.58
CA LEU A 221 -26.98 4.85 -5.39
C LEU A 221 -26.38 3.73 -4.54
N LEU A 222 -25.41 4.05 -3.65
CA LEU A 222 -24.84 3.05 -2.75
C LEU A 222 -25.90 2.38 -1.88
N ASN A 223 -26.83 3.14 -1.30
CA ASN A 223 -27.92 2.57 -0.53
C ASN A 223 -28.82 1.67 -1.38
N GLU A 224 -29.18 2.09 -2.60
CA GLU A 224 -29.96 1.28 -3.53
C GLU A 224 -29.30 -0.08 -3.83
N LEU A 225 -28.00 -0.07 -4.15
CA LEU A 225 -27.21 -1.28 -4.42
C LEU A 225 -27.16 -2.25 -3.23
N LEU A 226 -27.29 -1.73 -2.01
CA LEU A 226 -27.20 -2.54 -0.78
C LEU A 226 -28.56 -2.99 -0.26
N SER A 227 -29.58 -2.13 -0.30
CA SER A 227 -30.89 -2.39 0.30
C SER A 227 -31.92 -2.97 -0.67
N ASP A 228 -31.71 -2.79 -1.98
CA ASP A 228 -32.68 -3.16 -3.02
C ASP A 228 -32.06 -4.03 -4.13
N SER A 229 -30.99 -4.77 -3.84
CA SER A 229 -30.38 -5.66 -4.84
C SER A 229 -31.29 -6.85 -5.15
N THR A 230 -31.56 -7.07 -6.44
CA THR A 230 -32.41 -8.18 -6.90
C THR A 230 -31.64 -9.47 -7.17
N ILE A 231 -30.29 -9.42 -7.13
CA ILE A 231 -29.38 -10.52 -7.49
C ILE A 231 -29.86 -11.19 -8.80
N PRO A 232 -29.83 -10.50 -9.97
CA PRO A 232 -30.49 -11.00 -11.16
C PRO A 232 -29.92 -12.35 -11.62
N ARG A 233 -30.79 -13.36 -11.82
CA ARG A 233 -30.38 -14.71 -12.20
C ARG A 233 -29.58 -14.75 -13.51
N ARG A 234 -29.93 -13.89 -14.48
CA ARG A 234 -29.24 -13.79 -15.79
C ARG A 234 -27.82 -13.24 -15.67
N GLU A 235 -27.57 -12.35 -14.71
CA GLU A 235 -26.26 -11.73 -14.50
C GLU A 235 -25.29 -12.65 -13.75
N LEU A 236 -25.81 -13.58 -12.92
CA LEU A 236 -24.97 -14.54 -12.21
C LEU A 236 -24.12 -15.40 -13.15
N THR A 237 -24.68 -15.82 -14.29
CA THR A 237 -23.92 -16.62 -15.27
C THR A 237 -22.71 -15.85 -15.79
N LYS A 238 -22.90 -14.59 -16.19
CA LYS A 238 -21.81 -13.73 -16.68
C LYS A 238 -20.76 -13.49 -15.59
N VAL A 239 -21.19 -13.16 -14.38
CA VAL A 239 -20.27 -12.94 -13.25
C VAL A 239 -19.47 -14.19 -12.91
N LYS A 240 -20.06 -15.39 -13.02
CA LYS A 240 -19.31 -16.64 -12.87
C LYS A 240 -18.28 -16.82 -13.98
N GLU A 241 -18.63 -16.53 -15.23
CA GLU A 241 -17.69 -16.64 -16.36
C GLU A 241 -16.49 -15.69 -16.16
N ASP A 242 -16.74 -14.45 -15.73
CA ASP A 242 -15.70 -13.48 -15.37
C ASP A 242 -14.78 -14.03 -14.28
N VAL A 243 -15.36 -14.50 -13.17
CA VAL A 243 -14.58 -15.05 -12.04
C VAL A 243 -13.82 -16.33 -12.43
N LEU A 244 -14.40 -17.21 -13.25
CA LEU A 244 -13.71 -18.40 -13.75
C LEU A 244 -12.54 -18.02 -14.66
N SER A 245 -12.66 -16.93 -15.42
CA SER A 245 -11.56 -16.37 -16.21
C SER A 245 -10.45 -15.80 -15.32
N GLU A 246 -10.82 -15.04 -14.29
CA GLU A 246 -9.88 -14.53 -13.27
C GLU A 246 -9.14 -15.68 -12.57
N ILE A 247 -9.84 -16.78 -12.23
CA ILE A 247 -9.24 -17.97 -11.62
C ILE A 247 -8.21 -18.61 -12.56
N ARG A 248 -8.54 -18.78 -13.83
CA ARG A 248 -7.60 -19.35 -14.82
C ARG A 248 -6.35 -18.48 -14.97
N GLN A 249 -6.53 -17.16 -15.14
CA GLN A 249 -5.41 -16.22 -15.23
C GLN A 249 -4.50 -16.28 -14.00
N LYS A 250 -5.09 -16.37 -12.81
CA LYS A 250 -4.33 -16.49 -11.55
C LYS A 250 -3.64 -17.85 -11.40
N GLU A 251 -4.21 -18.91 -11.96
CA GLU A 251 -3.60 -20.24 -11.97
C GLU A 251 -2.42 -20.31 -12.95
N ASP A 252 -2.45 -19.55 -14.04
CA ASP A 252 -1.34 -19.44 -15.00
C ASP A 252 -0.16 -18.61 -14.47
N ASP A 253 -0.41 -17.72 -13.51
CA ASP A 253 0.65 -16.98 -12.82
C ASP A 253 1.43 -17.85 -11.81
N ALA A 254 2.74 -17.95 -12.03
CA ALA A 254 3.64 -18.79 -11.22
C ALA A 254 3.67 -18.36 -9.75
N VAL A 255 3.73 -17.05 -9.50
CA VAL A 255 3.79 -16.47 -8.15
C VAL A 255 2.49 -16.83 -7.41
N SER A 256 1.35 -16.49 -7.99
CA SER A 256 0.02 -16.68 -7.39
C SER A 256 -0.27 -18.16 -7.13
N SER A 257 0.05 -19.05 -8.07
CA SER A 257 -0.14 -20.49 -7.89
C SER A 257 0.72 -21.07 -6.76
N THR A 258 1.97 -20.59 -6.61
CA THR A 258 2.86 -20.98 -5.51
C THR A 258 2.35 -20.48 -4.15
N PHE A 259 1.90 -19.23 -4.05
CA PHE A 259 1.26 -18.70 -2.84
C PHE A 259 -0.04 -19.42 -2.49
N LYS A 260 -0.84 -19.85 -3.47
CA LYS A 260 -2.03 -20.68 -3.27
C LYS A 260 -1.66 -22.04 -2.67
N ALA A 261 -0.62 -22.69 -3.19
CA ALA A 261 -0.11 -23.95 -2.63
C ALA A 261 0.41 -23.78 -1.19
N MET A 262 1.14 -22.68 -0.91
CA MET A 262 1.59 -22.34 0.44
C MET A 262 0.43 -22.12 1.39
N ASN A 263 -0.55 -21.29 1.03
CA ASN A 263 -1.71 -21.05 1.89
C ASN A 263 -2.43 -22.36 2.24
N ARG A 264 -2.64 -23.25 1.26
CA ARG A 264 -3.28 -24.55 1.50
C ARG A 264 -2.48 -25.44 2.46
N ALA A 265 -1.15 -25.44 2.35
CA ALA A 265 -0.29 -26.24 3.22
C ALA A 265 -0.22 -25.65 4.64
N LEU A 266 0.01 -24.33 4.73
CA LEU A 266 0.16 -23.60 5.98
C LEU A 266 -1.14 -23.61 6.80
N TYR A 267 -2.28 -23.34 6.15
CA TYR A 267 -3.59 -23.23 6.78
C TYR A 267 -4.46 -24.47 6.55
N GLU A 268 -3.89 -25.67 6.60
CA GLU A 268 -4.68 -26.89 6.47
C GLU A 268 -5.81 -26.95 7.51
N GLY A 269 -7.02 -27.30 7.06
CA GLY A 269 -8.23 -27.30 7.89
C GLY A 269 -8.75 -25.91 8.27
N HIS A 270 -8.08 -24.83 7.88
CA HIS A 270 -8.47 -23.46 8.20
C HIS A 270 -8.92 -22.69 6.94
N PRO A 271 -9.96 -21.83 7.00
CA PRO A 271 -10.48 -21.10 5.85
C PRO A 271 -9.47 -20.29 5.03
N TYR A 272 -8.41 -19.79 5.68
CA TYR A 272 -7.32 -19.05 5.02
C TYR A 272 -6.45 -19.88 4.09
N GLY A 273 -6.61 -21.22 4.08
CA GLY A 273 -5.98 -22.08 3.07
C GLY A 273 -6.64 -22.02 1.70
N ARG A 274 -7.81 -21.37 1.59
CA ARG A 274 -8.55 -21.15 0.34
C ARG A 274 -8.20 -19.80 -0.28
N ASP A 275 -8.57 -19.62 -1.54
CA ASP A 275 -8.39 -18.36 -2.26
C ASP A 275 -9.67 -17.52 -2.22
N ALA A 276 -9.58 -16.24 -1.87
CA ALA A 276 -10.73 -15.33 -1.79
C ALA A 276 -11.40 -15.11 -3.14
N LEU A 277 -10.67 -15.35 -4.24
CA LEU A 277 -11.21 -15.35 -5.58
C LEU A 277 -12.21 -16.50 -5.82
N GLY A 278 -12.01 -17.63 -5.13
CA GLY A 278 -12.75 -18.87 -5.29
C GLY A 278 -11.95 -20.00 -5.93
N ASN A 279 -12.58 -21.15 -6.09
CA ASN A 279 -12.08 -22.24 -6.93
C ASN A 279 -13.08 -22.56 -8.04
N ALA A 280 -12.58 -23.08 -9.18
CA ALA A 280 -13.38 -23.26 -10.38
C ALA A 280 -14.61 -24.15 -10.14
N THR A 281 -14.44 -25.25 -9.41
CA THR A 281 -15.50 -26.22 -9.11
C THR A 281 -16.65 -25.59 -8.32
N ASP A 282 -16.33 -24.87 -7.24
CA ASP A 282 -17.33 -24.25 -6.38
C ASP A 282 -18.00 -23.07 -7.08
N VAL A 283 -17.24 -22.21 -7.76
CA VAL A 283 -17.79 -21.08 -8.52
C VAL A 283 -18.75 -21.54 -9.61
N ALA A 284 -18.39 -22.61 -10.35
CA ALA A 284 -19.27 -23.17 -11.36
C ALA A 284 -20.58 -23.70 -10.76
N ARG A 285 -20.53 -24.36 -9.59
CA ARG A 285 -21.70 -24.98 -8.94
C ARG A 285 -22.62 -23.98 -8.22
N LEU A 286 -22.07 -22.92 -7.62
CA LEU A 286 -22.80 -21.99 -6.73
C LEU A 286 -24.12 -21.51 -7.34
N THR A 287 -25.24 -21.77 -6.69
CA THR A 287 -26.56 -21.48 -7.25
C THR A 287 -27.01 -20.04 -6.97
N HIS A 288 -27.94 -19.54 -7.78
CA HIS A 288 -28.60 -18.25 -7.53
C HIS A 288 -29.25 -18.18 -6.14
N LYS A 289 -29.89 -19.27 -5.71
CA LYS A 289 -30.53 -19.38 -4.39
C LYS A 289 -29.50 -19.20 -3.25
N GLU A 290 -28.31 -19.77 -3.39
CA GLU A 290 -27.24 -19.63 -2.39
C GLU A 290 -26.72 -18.20 -2.33
N ILE A 291 -26.46 -17.55 -3.46
CA ILE A 291 -26.00 -16.14 -3.48
C ILE A 291 -27.08 -15.20 -2.94
N ALA A 292 -28.35 -15.40 -3.30
CA ALA A 292 -29.46 -14.61 -2.79
C ALA A 292 -29.68 -14.81 -1.28
N ALA A 293 -29.47 -16.04 -0.76
CA ALA A 293 -29.49 -16.29 0.68
C ALA A 293 -28.31 -15.62 1.39
N LEU A 294 -27.12 -15.66 0.80
CA LEU A 294 -25.93 -14.98 1.30
C LEU A 294 -26.13 -13.46 1.39
N TYR A 295 -26.69 -12.86 0.34
CA TYR A 295 -27.06 -11.44 0.30
C TYR A 295 -27.95 -11.07 1.50
N LYS A 296 -29.06 -11.79 1.69
CA LYS A 296 -30.02 -11.55 2.78
C LYS A 296 -29.42 -11.73 4.17
N ASP A 297 -28.42 -12.61 4.32
CA ASP A 297 -27.80 -12.88 5.62
C ASP A 297 -26.65 -11.91 5.94
N CYS A 298 -25.90 -11.47 4.93
CA CYS A 298 -24.61 -10.79 5.11
C CYS A 298 -24.62 -9.30 4.78
N VAL A 299 -25.51 -8.83 3.91
CA VAL A 299 -25.58 -7.41 3.52
C VAL A 299 -26.59 -6.71 4.42
N SER A 300 -26.09 -6.18 5.53
CA SER A 300 -26.90 -5.66 6.64
C SER A 300 -26.23 -4.46 7.31
N PRO A 301 -26.99 -3.47 7.83
CA PRO A 301 -26.40 -2.33 8.55
C PRO A 301 -25.71 -2.75 9.85
N LYS A 302 -26.25 -3.73 10.57
CA LYS A 302 -25.81 -4.04 11.94
C LYS A 302 -24.52 -4.86 11.92
N GLY A 303 -23.41 -4.20 12.26
CA GLY A 303 -22.05 -4.76 12.18
C GLY A 303 -21.30 -4.38 10.89
N ALA A 304 -21.92 -3.58 10.02
CA ALA A 304 -21.24 -2.95 8.89
C ALA A 304 -20.59 -1.63 9.31
N VAL A 305 -19.55 -1.24 8.56
CA VAL A 305 -18.90 0.06 8.69
C VAL A 305 -18.93 0.76 7.35
N LEU A 306 -19.43 2.00 7.33
CA LEU A 306 -19.34 2.91 6.20
C LEU A 306 -18.33 4.01 6.54
N ALA A 307 -17.18 4.01 5.87
CA ALA A 307 -16.15 5.02 6.03
C ALA A 307 -16.11 5.95 4.81
N LEU A 308 -16.02 7.27 5.03
CA LEU A 308 -15.86 8.28 3.99
C LEU A 308 -14.66 9.17 4.28
N SER A 309 -13.85 9.46 3.27
CA SER A 309 -12.78 10.46 3.35
C SER A 309 -12.79 11.37 2.12
N GLY A 310 -12.72 12.69 2.34
CA GLY A 310 -12.57 13.64 1.24
C GLY A 310 -13.03 15.05 1.58
N ASP A 311 -13.24 15.86 0.54
CA ASP A 311 -13.76 17.21 0.70
C ASP A 311 -15.27 17.16 0.97
N ILE A 312 -15.61 16.90 2.24
CA ILE A 312 -16.98 16.75 2.73
C ILE A 312 -17.19 17.60 3.99
N ASP A 313 -18.40 18.13 4.16
CA ASP A 313 -18.82 18.69 5.44
C ASP A 313 -19.32 17.57 6.36
N LEU A 314 -18.72 17.44 7.54
CA LEU A 314 -18.98 16.32 8.45
C LEU A 314 -20.43 16.32 8.96
N LYS A 315 -21.00 17.49 9.27
CA LYS A 315 -22.36 17.61 9.83
C LYS A 315 -23.42 17.38 8.76
N GLU A 316 -23.23 17.94 7.56
CA GLU A 316 -24.09 17.68 6.41
C GLU A 316 -24.05 16.22 6.00
N THR A 317 -22.86 15.63 5.92
CA THR A 317 -22.70 14.22 5.56
C THR A 317 -23.37 13.31 6.58
N GLU A 318 -23.23 13.58 7.89
CA GLU A 318 -23.95 12.82 8.91
C GLU A 318 -25.48 12.88 8.70
N ARG A 319 -26.04 14.08 8.44
CA ARG A 319 -27.48 14.23 8.17
C ARG A 319 -27.90 13.42 6.94
N LEU A 320 -27.13 13.49 5.86
CA LEU A 320 -27.40 12.72 4.63
C LEU A 320 -27.36 11.21 4.89
N VAL A 321 -26.31 10.72 5.57
CA VAL A 321 -26.17 9.30 5.89
C VAL A 321 -27.33 8.81 6.76
N ARG A 322 -27.74 9.58 7.77
CA ARG A 322 -28.91 9.25 8.61
C ARG A 322 -30.20 9.19 7.79
N SER A 323 -30.39 10.13 6.86
CA SER A 323 -31.56 10.17 5.99
C SER A 323 -31.62 9.01 5.00
N ILE A 324 -30.48 8.66 4.39
CA ILE A 324 -30.40 7.68 3.31
C ILE A 324 -30.41 6.25 3.87
N PHE A 325 -29.57 5.97 4.86
CA PHE A 325 -29.37 4.60 5.38
C PHE A 325 -30.23 4.28 6.61
N GLY A 326 -30.94 5.27 7.17
CA GLY A 326 -31.66 5.11 8.45
C GLY A 326 -32.79 4.07 8.44
N ALA A 327 -33.42 3.84 7.29
CA ALA A 327 -34.49 2.87 7.12
C ALA A 327 -34.00 1.45 6.76
N TRP A 328 -32.71 1.29 6.46
CA TRP A 328 -32.15 0.00 6.07
C TRP A 328 -32.18 -0.99 7.25
N LYS A 329 -32.55 -2.25 6.97
CA LYS A 329 -32.72 -3.31 7.96
C LYS A 329 -31.85 -4.51 7.60
N GLY A 330 -31.44 -5.26 8.60
CA GLY A 330 -30.72 -6.52 8.40
C GLY A 330 -30.28 -7.16 9.72
N LYS A 331 -29.68 -8.35 9.62
CA LYS A 331 -29.22 -9.14 10.77
C LYS A 331 -27.86 -8.67 11.28
N ALA A 332 -27.60 -8.87 12.57
CA ALA A 332 -26.28 -8.62 13.13
C ALA A 332 -25.29 -9.71 12.70
N ARG A 333 -24.06 -9.30 12.37
CA ARG A 333 -22.90 -10.21 12.24
C ARG A 333 -21.68 -9.62 12.94
N SER A 334 -20.78 -10.50 13.38
CA SER A 334 -19.57 -10.15 14.11
C SER A 334 -18.43 -11.08 13.73
N LEU A 335 -17.21 -10.55 13.63
CA LEU A 335 -16.02 -11.37 13.38
C LEU A 335 -15.77 -12.33 14.53
N ARG A 336 -15.41 -13.57 14.21
CA ARG A 336 -15.02 -14.61 15.17
C ARG A 336 -13.56 -14.99 14.95
N LYS A 337 -12.86 -15.37 16.02
CA LYS A 337 -11.51 -15.94 15.91
C LYS A 337 -11.62 -17.45 15.69
N LEU A 338 -10.82 -17.99 14.78
CA LEU A 338 -10.64 -19.42 14.60
C LEU A 338 -9.21 -19.82 15.02
N PRO A 339 -9.02 -20.92 15.75
CA PRO A 339 -7.68 -21.36 16.12
C PRO A 339 -6.91 -21.82 14.89
N HIS A 340 -5.61 -21.54 14.86
CA HIS A 340 -4.71 -22.04 13.83
C HIS A 340 -3.36 -22.41 14.44
N VAL A 341 -2.84 -23.57 14.08
CA VAL A 341 -1.50 -24.03 14.44
C VAL A 341 -0.86 -24.63 13.18
N ALA A 342 0.21 -24.01 12.69
CA ALA A 342 0.97 -24.57 11.58
C ALA A 342 1.85 -25.74 12.03
N THR A 343 2.02 -26.70 11.13
CA THR A 343 2.91 -27.85 11.26
C THR A 343 3.93 -27.82 10.12
N LYS A 344 5.13 -28.40 10.35
CA LYS A 344 6.15 -28.53 9.30
C LYS A 344 5.61 -29.31 8.12
N LYS A 345 5.80 -28.79 6.91
CA LYS A 345 5.43 -29.46 5.67
C LYS A 345 6.42 -29.12 4.58
N GLU A 346 6.62 -30.08 3.69
CA GLU A 346 7.40 -29.90 2.47
C GLU A 346 6.57 -30.46 1.32
N LYS A 347 6.45 -29.70 0.23
CA LYS A 347 5.65 -30.12 -0.92
C LYS A 347 6.24 -29.59 -2.22
N THR A 348 6.57 -30.54 -3.10
CA THR A 348 6.99 -30.26 -4.48
C THR A 348 5.85 -30.54 -5.44
N ILE A 349 5.54 -29.55 -6.29
CA ILE A 349 4.50 -29.61 -7.32
C ILE A 349 5.21 -29.50 -8.68
N ARG A 350 5.11 -30.56 -9.48
CA ARG A 350 5.66 -30.56 -10.83
C ARG A 350 4.74 -29.84 -11.80
N ARG A 351 5.30 -28.91 -12.57
CA ARG A 351 4.60 -28.13 -13.58
C ARG A 351 5.56 -27.74 -14.70
N GLU A 352 5.08 -27.77 -15.95
CA GLU A 352 5.84 -27.31 -17.11
C GLU A 352 6.01 -25.79 -17.04
N MET A 353 7.18 -25.35 -16.57
CA MET A 353 7.53 -23.94 -16.40
C MET A 353 9.03 -23.74 -16.66
N LEU A 354 9.42 -22.52 -17.04
CA LEU A 354 10.82 -22.16 -17.27
C LEU A 354 11.62 -22.01 -15.97
N GLN A 355 10.96 -21.58 -14.89
CA GLN A 355 11.57 -21.33 -13.59
C GLN A 355 10.96 -22.22 -12.52
N THR A 356 11.72 -22.42 -11.45
CA THR A 356 11.28 -23.05 -10.21
C THR A 356 10.99 -21.96 -9.18
N HIS A 357 9.84 -22.07 -8.52
CA HIS A 357 9.33 -21.11 -7.56
C HIS A 357 9.26 -21.78 -6.19
N MET A 358 9.91 -21.16 -5.21
CA MET A 358 10.04 -21.69 -3.85
C MET A 358 9.43 -20.72 -2.84
N ILE A 359 8.73 -21.25 -1.84
CA ILE A 359 8.30 -20.48 -0.67
C ILE A 359 8.71 -21.21 0.60
N PHE A 360 9.39 -20.47 1.49
CA PHE A 360 9.70 -20.88 2.85
C PHE A 360 8.85 -20.04 3.81
N ALA A 361 7.74 -20.61 4.28
CA ALA A 361 6.71 -19.90 5.03
C ALA A 361 6.60 -20.36 6.49
N PHE A 362 6.18 -19.43 7.33
CA PHE A 362 5.93 -19.61 8.76
C PHE A 362 4.59 -18.98 9.12
N SER A 363 3.98 -19.44 10.21
CA SER A 363 2.90 -18.65 10.84
C SER A 363 3.46 -17.29 11.27
N GLY A 364 2.68 -16.24 11.03
CA GLY A 364 2.95 -14.88 11.48
C GLY A 364 1.89 -14.34 12.44
N PRO A 365 2.05 -13.11 12.92
CA PRO A 365 1.07 -12.45 13.77
C PRO A 365 -0.24 -12.15 13.02
N GLY A 366 -1.33 -12.11 13.77
CA GLY A 366 -2.60 -11.54 13.29
C GLY A 366 -2.61 -10.01 13.41
N LEU A 367 -3.60 -9.39 12.76
CA LEU A 367 -3.80 -7.94 12.80
C LEU A 367 -4.11 -7.40 14.20
N ILE A 368 -4.54 -8.24 15.13
CA ILE A 368 -4.90 -7.79 16.49
C ILE A 368 -3.80 -8.09 17.52
N GLU A 369 -2.69 -8.68 17.11
CA GLU A 369 -1.56 -8.97 17.99
C GLU A 369 -0.63 -7.76 18.07
N GLU A 370 -0.09 -7.43 19.25
CA GLU A 370 0.77 -6.24 19.42
C GLU A 370 2.15 -6.43 18.77
N ASP A 371 2.67 -7.65 18.70
CA ASP A 371 3.97 -7.94 18.07
C ASP A 371 3.93 -7.93 16.53
N ARG A 372 2.76 -7.66 15.94
CA ARG A 372 2.62 -7.41 14.50
C ARG A 372 3.53 -6.30 14.00
N TYR A 373 3.72 -5.24 14.80
CA TYR A 373 4.57 -4.11 14.40
C TYR A 373 6.04 -4.52 14.30
N ALA A 374 6.50 -5.39 15.18
CA ALA A 374 7.85 -5.95 15.11
C ALA A 374 8.01 -6.84 13.87
N ALA A 375 6.98 -7.62 13.50
CA ALA A 375 6.98 -8.40 12.26
C ALA A 375 6.92 -7.52 10.99
N GLU A 376 6.21 -6.39 11.00
CA GLU A 376 6.22 -5.41 9.90
C GLU A 376 7.62 -4.78 9.72
N VAL A 377 8.28 -4.42 10.83
CA VAL A 377 9.67 -3.91 10.77
C VAL A 377 10.63 -5.00 10.30
N MET A 378 10.48 -6.24 10.78
CA MET A 378 11.27 -7.40 10.32
C MET A 378 11.12 -7.61 8.81
N ASP A 379 9.88 -7.59 8.29
CA ASP A 379 9.61 -7.67 6.85
C ASP A 379 10.36 -6.57 6.09
N SER A 380 10.27 -5.31 6.53
CA SER A 380 10.97 -4.21 5.88
C SER A 380 12.51 -4.28 5.98
N VAL A 381 13.08 -4.98 6.96
CA VAL A 381 14.54 -5.25 7.03
C VAL A 381 14.95 -6.33 6.02
N LEU A 382 14.09 -7.35 5.84
CA LEU A 382 14.38 -8.50 5.00
C LEU A 382 14.05 -8.26 3.52
N SER A 383 13.06 -7.42 3.24
CA SER A 383 12.50 -7.12 1.91
C SER A 383 13.19 -5.97 1.18
N GLY A 384 12.93 -5.87 -0.12
CA GLY A 384 13.42 -4.79 -0.99
C GLY A 384 14.83 -5.01 -1.51
N MET A 385 15.28 -4.15 -2.44
CA MET A 385 16.58 -4.31 -3.11
C MET A 385 17.77 -4.18 -2.15
N GLY A 386 17.65 -3.39 -1.08
CA GLY A 386 18.68 -3.29 -0.04
C GLY A 386 18.47 -4.21 1.17
N GLY A 387 17.44 -5.07 1.14
CA GLY A 387 17.11 -5.97 2.25
C GLY A 387 18.10 -7.13 2.35
N ARG A 388 18.24 -7.69 3.56
CA ARG A 388 19.23 -8.73 3.85
C ARG A 388 19.09 -9.96 2.94
N ILE A 389 17.85 -10.37 2.66
CA ILE A 389 17.54 -11.51 1.78
C ILE A 389 18.02 -11.23 0.35
N HIS A 390 17.81 -10.02 -0.16
CA HIS A 390 18.26 -9.63 -1.51
C HIS A 390 19.78 -9.65 -1.64
N LYS A 391 20.49 -9.10 -0.64
CA LYS A 391 21.94 -9.12 -0.59
C LYS A 391 22.50 -10.55 -0.63
N ARG A 392 21.98 -11.45 0.20
CA ARG A 392 22.44 -12.85 0.30
C ARG A 392 22.18 -13.68 -0.96
N LEU A 393 20.97 -13.57 -1.53
CA LEU A 393 20.48 -14.48 -2.56
C LEU A 393 20.51 -13.90 -3.98
N ARG A 394 20.94 -12.65 -4.14
CA ARG A 394 21.06 -12.02 -5.47
C ARG A 394 22.37 -11.27 -5.69
N GLU A 395 22.89 -10.54 -4.70
CA GLU A 395 24.17 -9.83 -4.83
C GLU A 395 25.37 -10.75 -4.58
N GLU A 396 25.39 -11.46 -3.45
CA GLU A 396 26.47 -12.38 -3.09
C GLU A 396 26.46 -13.65 -3.96
N ARG A 397 25.27 -14.07 -4.38
CA ARG A 397 25.06 -15.25 -5.24
C ARG A 397 23.88 -15.00 -6.18
N PRO A 398 24.07 -14.89 -7.51
CA PRO A 398 22.99 -14.52 -8.43
C PRO A 398 22.07 -15.70 -8.78
N TYR A 399 21.56 -16.41 -7.77
CA TYR A 399 20.69 -17.59 -7.97
C TYR A 399 19.22 -17.21 -8.15
N ALA A 400 18.77 -16.08 -7.57
CA ALA A 400 17.36 -15.68 -7.58
C ALA A 400 17.06 -14.56 -8.60
N TYR A 401 16.08 -14.81 -9.46
CA TYR A 401 15.54 -13.83 -10.42
C TYR A 401 14.42 -12.98 -9.82
N ALA A 402 13.55 -13.62 -9.02
CA ALA A 402 12.49 -12.97 -8.28
C ALA A 402 12.63 -13.32 -6.80
N LEU A 403 12.60 -12.33 -5.92
CA LEU A 403 12.92 -12.52 -4.51
C LEU A 403 12.22 -11.48 -3.65
N THR A 404 11.48 -11.92 -2.65
CA THR A 404 10.91 -11.03 -1.64
C THR A 404 10.73 -11.77 -0.33
N PHE A 405 10.91 -11.08 0.79
CA PHE A 405 10.26 -11.48 2.03
C PHE A 405 8.81 -10.97 1.98
N PHE A 406 7.90 -11.64 2.67
CA PHE A 406 6.51 -11.22 2.75
C PHE A 406 5.99 -11.35 4.19
N ASN A 407 5.06 -10.45 4.55
CA ASN A 407 4.26 -10.55 5.76
C ASN A 407 2.77 -10.34 5.41
N GLN A 408 2.02 -11.44 5.37
CA GLN A 408 0.60 -11.49 5.06
C GLN A 408 -0.23 -11.71 6.33
N MET A 409 -0.57 -10.62 7.00
CA MET A 409 -1.44 -10.66 8.18
C MET A 409 -2.91 -10.93 7.78
N ALA A 410 -3.60 -11.70 8.62
CA ALA A 410 -5.06 -11.83 8.63
C ALA A 410 -5.58 -11.46 10.03
N TYR A 411 -6.87 -11.64 10.32
CA TYR A 411 -7.45 -11.09 11.55
C TYR A 411 -6.84 -11.68 12.83
N GLU A 412 -6.78 -13.00 12.96
CA GLU A 412 -6.29 -13.71 14.14
C GLU A 412 -4.89 -14.34 13.98
N THR A 413 -4.39 -14.48 12.76
CA THR A 413 -3.09 -15.08 12.45
C THR A 413 -2.56 -14.50 11.13
N GLY A 414 -1.32 -14.80 10.75
CA GLY A 414 -0.71 -14.36 9.50
C GLY A 414 0.21 -15.41 8.92
N ALA A 415 0.85 -15.07 7.81
CA ALA A 415 1.91 -15.85 7.19
C ALA A 415 3.07 -14.91 6.90
N LEU A 416 4.29 -15.34 7.18
CA LEU A 416 5.49 -14.62 6.79
C LEU A 416 6.51 -15.59 6.21
N GLY A 417 7.39 -15.12 5.35
CA GLY A 417 8.33 -16.02 4.70
C GLY A 417 9.05 -15.40 3.53
N ILE A 418 9.79 -16.25 2.82
CA ILE A 418 10.58 -15.87 1.65
C ILE A 418 9.97 -16.53 0.43
N TYR A 419 9.76 -15.74 -0.63
CA TYR A 419 9.44 -16.23 -1.97
C TYR A 419 10.65 -16.05 -2.89
N ILE A 420 10.96 -17.09 -3.67
CA ILE A 420 12.11 -17.14 -4.58
C ILE A 420 11.71 -17.74 -5.92
N GLY A 421 12.08 -17.09 -7.02
CA GLY A 421 12.05 -17.65 -8.38
C GLY A 421 13.47 -17.86 -8.90
N THR A 422 13.79 -19.08 -9.33
CA THR A 422 15.15 -19.55 -9.65
C THR A 422 15.16 -20.57 -10.80
N GLU A 423 16.34 -20.93 -11.28
CA GLU A 423 16.53 -22.14 -12.11
C GLU A 423 16.58 -23.41 -11.24
N GLN A 424 16.07 -24.53 -11.78
CA GLN A 424 16.02 -25.83 -11.08
C GLN A 424 17.37 -26.27 -10.50
N LYS A 425 18.48 -25.98 -11.20
CA LYS A 425 19.83 -26.38 -10.77
C LYS A 425 20.30 -25.71 -9.46
N HIS A 426 19.65 -24.62 -9.04
CA HIS A 426 20.02 -23.84 -7.85
C HIS A 426 19.12 -24.11 -6.64
N VAL A 427 18.13 -25.02 -6.75
CA VAL A 427 17.16 -25.29 -5.68
C VAL A 427 17.85 -25.67 -4.36
N ARG A 428 18.75 -26.65 -4.38
CA ARG A 428 19.48 -27.09 -3.18
C ARG A 428 20.38 -26.00 -2.59
N ASP A 429 21.06 -25.24 -3.45
CA ASP A 429 21.90 -24.12 -3.01
C ASP A 429 21.06 -23.06 -2.28
N ILE A 430 19.83 -22.81 -2.75
CA ILE A 430 18.90 -21.87 -2.15
C ILE A 430 18.37 -22.38 -0.81
N GLU A 431 18.00 -23.66 -0.71
CA GLU A 431 17.58 -24.29 0.56
C GLU A 431 18.65 -24.12 1.64
N ASP A 432 19.91 -24.40 1.29
CA ASP A 432 21.05 -24.25 2.20
C ASP A 432 21.27 -22.79 2.62
N VAL A 433 21.18 -21.85 1.68
CA VAL A 433 21.37 -20.42 1.98
C VAL A 433 20.23 -19.89 2.84
N VAL A 434 18.98 -20.22 2.52
CA VAL A 434 17.81 -19.79 3.30
C VAL A 434 17.86 -20.38 4.71
N GLY A 435 18.20 -21.66 4.86
CA GLY A 435 18.35 -22.31 6.15
C GLY A 435 19.43 -21.66 7.02
N LYS A 436 20.60 -21.34 6.45
CA LYS A 436 21.68 -20.61 7.14
C LYS A 436 21.25 -19.21 7.55
N GLU A 437 20.65 -18.45 6.64
CA GLU A 437 20.22 -17.08 6.89
C GLU A 437 19.16 -17.02 7.99
N ILE A 438 18.17 -17.92 7.98
CA ILE A 438 17.19 -18.03 9.08
C ILE A 438 17.90 -18.36 10.40
N GLY A 439 18.87 -19.27 10.39
CA GLY A 439 19.67 -19.62 11.56
C GLY A 439 20.44 -18.44 12.13
N GLU A 440 21.11 -17.68 11.27
CA GLU A 440 21.86 -16.46 11.63
C GLU A 440 20.94 -15.38 12.17
N ILE A 441 19.82 -15.08 11.50
CA ILE A 441 18.82 -14.11 11.98
C ILE A 441 18.33 -14.47 13.39
N ARG A 442 18.06 -15.75 13.67
CA ARG A 442 17.60 -16.16 15.01
C ARG A 442 18.68 -16.06 16.08
N LYS A 443 19.93 -16.31 15.71
CA LYS A 443 21.07 -16.34 16.63
C LYS A 443 21.60 -14.93 16.93
N GLU A 444 21.85 -14.16 15.87
CA GLU A 444 22.58 -12.90 15.89
C GLU A 444 21.64 -11.70 15.78
N GLY A 445 20.47 -11.87 15.17
CA GLY A 445 19.46 -10.83 15.02
C GLY A 445 19.77 -9.79 13.94
N PHE A 446 19.13 -8.64 14.07
CA PHE A 446 19.28 -7.48 13.20
C PHE A 446 20.13 -6.40 13.88
N SER A 447 20.84 -5.61 13.08
CA SER A 447 21.55 -4.43 13.56
C SER A 447 20.59 -3.26 13.84
N GLU A 448 21.03 -2.30 14.65
CA GLU A 448 20.27 -1.06 14.91
C GLU A 448 20.05 -0.23 13.65
N GLU A 449 21.03 -0.24 12.73
CA GLU A 449 20.95 0.49 11.48
C GLU A 449 19.87 -0.09 10.56
N GLU A 450 19.82 -1.40 10.40
CA GLU A 450 18.79 -2.09 9.61
C GLU A 450 17.39 -1.76 10.13
N VAL A 451 17.18 -1.89 11.45
CA VAL A 451 15.89 -1.60 12.09
C VAL A 451 15.51 -0.12 11.92
N THR A 452 16.46 0.80 12.08
CA THR A 452 16.23 2.23 11.90
C THR A 452 15.85 2.56 10.46
N ASN A 453 16.54 2.00 9.47
CA ASN A 453 16.27 2.22 8.06
C ASN A 453 14.92 1.65 7.65
N ALA A 454 14.58 0.43 8.11
CA ALA A 454 13.29 -0.20 7.90
C ALA A 454 12.13 0.65 8.46
N LYS A 455 12.25 1.15 9.70
CA LYS A 455 11.25 2.04 10.30
C LYS A 455 11.06 3.32 9.49
N ARG A 456 12.15 3.95 9.04
CA ARG A 456 12.07 5.16 8.18
C ARG A 456 11.36 4.88 6.87
N TYR A 457 11.68 3.76 6.22
CA TYR A 457 11.03 3.33 4.98
C TYR A 457 9.53 3.09 5.17
N LEU A 458 9.15 2.34 6.20
CA LEU A 458 7.76 2.05 6.56
C LEU A 458 6.95 3.32 6.84
N VAL A 459 7.48 4.23 7.66
CA VAL A 459 6.83 5.51 7.96
C VAL A 459 6.70 6.38 6.71
N GLY A 460 7.75 6.45 5.87
CA GLY A 460 7.74 7.21 4.63
C GLY A 460 6.69 6.71 3.63
N THR A 461 6.70 5.42 3.32
CA THR A 461 5.75 4.79 2.38
C THR A 461 4.31 4.86 2.89
N HIS A 462 4.10 4.70 4.20
CA HIS A 462 2.79 4.88 4.82
C HIS A 462 2.26 6.31 4.63
N ARG A 463 3.08 7.34 4.87
CA ARG A 463 2.68 8.74 4.67
C ARG A 463 2.27 9.02 3.23
N ILE A 464 3.01 8.50 2.25
CA ILE A 464 2.68 8.61 0.83
C ILE A 464 1.32 7.94 0.55
N ARG A 465 1.13 6.70 1.03
CA ARG A 465 -0.14 5.96 0.86
C ARG A 465 -1.34 6.71 1.45
N MET A 466 -1.18 7.29 2.64
CA MET A 466 -2.22 8.04 3.34
C MET A 466 -2.54 9.43 2.76
N GLN A 467 -1.95 9.81 1.61
CA GLN A 467 -2.39 10.98 0.84
C GLN A 467 -3.70 10.72 0.08
N SER A 468 -4.01 9.45 -0.24
CA SER A 468 -5.20 9.08 -1.00
C SER A 468 -6.45 8.97 -0.12
N ASN A 469 -7.53 9.64 -0.51
CA ASN A 469 -8.83 9.52 0.15
C ASN A 469 -9.35 8.06 0.16
N SER A 470 -9.12 7.30 -0.91
CA SER A 470 -9.52 5.89 -0.96
C SER A 470 -8.73 5.04 0.04
N ALA A 471 -7.41 5.28 0.17
CA ALA A 471 -6.59 4.58 1.14
C ALA A 471 -7.01 4.88 2.58
N ILE A 472 -7.33 6.15 2.89
CA ILE A 472 -7.82 6.56 4.20
C ILE A 472 -9.19 5.93 4.48
N ALA A 473 -10.15 6.01 3.55
CA ALA A 473 -11.49 5.42 3.72
C ALA A 473 -11.40 3.91 3.97
N SER A 474 -10.60 3.18 3.20
CA SER A 474 -10.41 1.75 3.40
C SER A 474 -9.73 1.42 4.73
N SER A 475 -8.71 2.18 5.15
CA SER A 475 -8.08 1.98 6.46
C SER A 475 -9.08 2.20 7.58
N MET A 476 -9.81 3.32 7.58
CA MET A 476 -10.81 3.63 8.60
C MET A 476 -11.88 2.55 8.69
N CYS A 477 -12.37 2.05 7.54
CA CYS A 477 -13.35 0.97 7.49
C CYS A 477 -12.80 -0.31 8.14
N LEU A 478 -11.66 -0.79 7.66
CA LEU A 478 -11.06 -2.04 8.11
C LEU A 478 -10.60 -1.96 9.57
N ASP A 479 -9.96 -0.88 9.98
CA ASP A 479 -9.53 -0.64 11.36
C ASP A 479 -10.72 -0.73 12.31
N THR A 480 -11.81 -0.04 11.99
CA THR A 480 -13.04 -0.06 12.81
C THR A 480 -13.65 -1.47 12.85
N MET A 481 -13.70 -2.18 11.72
CA MET A 481 -14.22 -3.55 11.66
C MET A 481 -13.39 -4.53 12.47
N TYR A 482 -12.07 -4.32 12.55
CA TYR A 482 -11.15 -5.15 13.34
C TYR A 482 -11.06 -4.71 14.81
N GLY A 483 -11.86 -3.74 15.24
CA GLY A 483 -11.89 -3.26 16.63
C GLY A 483 -10.78 -2.27 16.99
N LEU A 484 -10.03 -1.79 16.00
CA LEU A 484 -9.07 -0.70 16.17
C LEU A 484 -9.77 0.66 16.13
N LYS A 485 -9.08 1.70 16.58
CA LYS A 485 -9.61 3.07 16.51
C LYS A 485 -9.69 3.53 15.06
N PRO A 486 -10.72 4.30 14.65
CA PRO A 486 -10.85 4.76 13.26
C PRO A 486 -9.72 5.69 12.80
N ASP A 487 -8.99 6.33 13.74
CA ASP A 487 -7.81 7.16 13.44
C ASP A 487 -6.50 6.36 13.46
N PHE A 488 -6.56 5.02 13.48
CA PHE A 488 -5.38 4.18 13.68
C PHE A 488 -4.30 4.41 12.60
N PHE A 489 -4.69 4.68 11.35
CA PHE A 489 -3.76 5.10 10.31
C PHE A 489 -2.89 6.30 10.70
N LYS A 490 -3.39 7.24 11.52
CA LYS A 490 -2.60 8.39 12.00
C LYS A 490 -1.62 8.00 13.11
N ARG A 491 -1.91 6.92 13.84
CA ARG A 491 -1.15 6.43 15.01
C ARG A 491 -0.16 5.32 14.65
N TRP A 492 -0.39 4.62 13.55
CA TRP A 492 0.49 3.53 13.10
C TRP A 492 1.96 3.96 12.97
N PRO A 493 2.31 5.15 12.43
CA PRO A 493 3.70 5.59 12.40
C PRO A 493 4.34 5.66 13.78
N GLU A 494 3.61 6.12 14.80
CA GLU A 494 4.09 6.18 16.19
C GLU A 494 4.29 4.77 16.79
N ARG A 495 3.50 3.79 16.35
CA ARG A 495 3.68 2.38 16.75
C ARG A 495 4.94 1.80 16.14
N ILE A 496 5.18 2.01 14.85
CA ILE A 496 6.40 1.59 14.16
C ILE A 496 7.64 2.30 14.74
N GLU A 497 7.58 3.61 14.97
CA GLU A 497 8.68 4.38 15.55
C GLU A 497 9.09 3.92 16.95
N LYS A 498 8.17 3.31 17.72
CA LYS A 498 8.46 2.75 19.04
C LYS A 498 9.09 1.37 19.03
N VAL A 499 8.98 0.63 17.92
CA VAL A 499 9.57 -0.71 17.80
C VAL A 499 11.08 -0.64 18.00
N THR A 500 11.58 -1.47 18.91
CA THR A 500 13.00 -1.63 19.25
C THR A 500 13.61 -2.80 18.50
N ARG A 501 14.94 -2.79 18.32
CA ARG A 501 15.66 -3.93 17.73
C ARG A 501 15.40 -5.23 18.48
N ASP A 502 15.33 -5.18 19.81
CA ASP A 502 15.12 -6.38 20.63
C ASP A 502 13.72 -6.98 20.42
N GLU A 503 12.69 -6.17 20.19
CA GLU A 503 11.35 -6.65 19.81
C GLU A 503 11.34 -7.30 18.41
N VAL A 504 12.08 -6.73 17.45
CA VAL A 504 12.24 -7.33 16.11
C VAL A 504 12.96 -8.68 16.21
N ASN A 505 14.03 -8.75 17.00
CA ASN A 505 14.77 -9.99 17.25
C ASN A 505 13.91 -11.03 17.99
N ALA A 506 13.07 -10.59 18.93
CA ALA A 506 12.12 -11.47 19.61
C ALA A 506 11.06 -12.02 18.63
N ALA A 507 10.54 -11.19 17.72
CA ALA A 507 9.61 -11.61 16.68
C ALA A 507 10.26 -12.64 15.74
N ALA A 508 11.51 -12.42 15.32
CA ALA A 508 12.26 -13.38 14.51
C ALA A 508 12.41 -14.75 15.21
N LYS A 509 12.81 -14.75 16.49
CA LYS A 509 12.92 -15.97 17.30
C LYS A 509 11.58 -16.69 17.48
N LYS A 510 10.48 -15.93 17.60
CA LYS A 510 9.12 -16.44 17.79
C LYS A 510 8.54 -17.06 16.52
N TYR A 511 8.72 -16.43 15.36
CA TYR A 511 8.02 -16.80 14.12
C TYR A 511 8.86 -17.62 13.14
N LEU A 512 10.16 -17.34 13.00
CA LEU A 512 11.02 -18.05 12.07
C LEU A 512 11.50 -19.36 12.70
N LEU A 513 10.60 -20.32 12.89
CA LEU A 513 10.88 -21.61 13.53
C LEU A 513 11.15 -22.70 12.48
N PRO A 514 12.40 -23.15 12.25
CA PRO A 514 12.71 -24.14 11.21
C PRO A 514 11.92 -25.45 11.35
N GLU A 515 11.60 -25.85 12.58
CA GLU A 515 10.79 -27.03 12.90
C GLU A 515 9.29 -26.87 12.60
N LYS A 516 8.84 -25.68 12.19
CA LYS A 516 7.47 -25.39 11.74
C LYS A 516 7.41 -24.80 10.33
N MET A 517 8.54 -24.77 9.62
CA MET A 517 8.63 -24.22 8.28
C MET A 517 7.76 -25.02 7.30
N VAL A 518 6.99 -24.30 6.49
CA VAL A 518 6.27 -24.85 5.35
C VAL A 518 7.04 -24.49 4.09
N GLU A 519 7.53 -25.50 3.40
CA GLU A 519 8.31 -25.37 2.18
C GLU A 519 7.51 -25.85 0.97
N ILE A 520 7.37 -24.98 -0.02
CA ILE A 520 6.66 -25.25 -1.26
C ILE A 520 7.58 -25.00 -2.43
N THR A 521 7.72 -25.99 -3.32
CA THR A 521 8.48 -25.88 -4.55
C THR A 521 7.57 -26.17 -5.74
N VAL A 522 7.45 -25.25 -6.69
CA VAL A 522 6.66 -25.39 -7.92
C VAL A 522 7.57 -25.20 -9.12
N GLY A 523 7.69 -26.19 -10.00
CA GLY A 523 8.58 -26.10 -11.15
C GLY A 523 8.67 -27.41 -11.94
N PRO A 524 9.56 -27.51 -12.94
CA PRO A 524 9.71 -28.71 -13.77
C PRO A 524 10.11 -29.96 -12.96
N GLY A 525 10.74 -29.76 -11.79
CA GLY A 525 11.30 -30.83 -10.97
C GLY A 525 12.61 -31.38 -11.55
N ASP A 526 13.26 -32.28 -10.83
CA ASP A 526 14.47 -32.94 -11.33
C ASP A 526 14.12 -33.80 -12.55
N LYS A 527 14.88 -33.64 -13.64
CA LYS A 527 14.82 -34.56 -14.78
C LYS A 527 15.13 -35.96 -14.25
N LYS A 528 14.17 -36.87 -14.41
CA LYS A 528 14.37 -38.30 -14.09
C LYS A 528 15.48 -38.89 -14.94
#